data_AF-A0A8S3ISC9-F1
#
_entry.id   AF-A0A8S3ISC9-F1
#
_cell.length_a   1.000
_cell.length_b   1.000
_cell.length_c   1.000
_cell.angle_alpha   90.00
_cell.angle_beta   90.00
_cell.angle_gamma   90.00
#
_symmetry.space_group_name_H-M   'P 1'
#
loop_
_entity.id
_entity.type
_entity.pdbx_description
1 polymer ?
#
loop_
_entity_poly.entity_id
_entity_poly.type
_entity_poly.pdbx_seq_one_letter_code
_entity_poly.pdbx_strand_id
1 'polypeptide(L)'
;VVNDSIPLVPYFEQLGKFWNALRQCYGIMTYRYCRLMISKLTFHERNPTFFGNLSIGEHNDIRRVFTDNLDAYFQLCIELLDYMEELLHNDIRRVFTDNLDAYFQLCIELLDYMEELLGLVESVFTSLDQSRANSMTTAGQCRLHPLIICVQDSSLLYDYIVKVLFKLHDSNINLLFTKL
;
A
#
# COMPACT_ATOMS: atom_id res chain seq x y z
N VAL A 1 1.37 16.55 2.95
CA VAL A 1 2.28 15.41 3.26
C VAL A 1 2.67 14.64 2.01
N VAL A 2 1.75 13.98 1.29
CA VAL A 2 2.08 13.24 0.06
C VAL A 2 2.70 14.16 -1.00
N ASN A 3 2.03 15.28 -1.32
CA ASN A 3 2.53 16.26 -2.30
C ASN A 3 3.91 16.83 -1.92
N ASP A 4 4.15 17.03 -0.63
CA ASP A 4 5.44 17.53 -0.12
C ASP A 4 6.57 16.48 -0.25
N SER A 5 6.19 15.21 -0.40
CA SER A 5 7.12 14.06 -0.47
C SER A 5 7.45 13.67 -1.91
N ILE A 6 6.65 14.05 -2.90
CA ILE A 6 6.88 13.78 -4.34
C ILE A 6 8.29 14.21 -4.79
N PRO A 7 8.80 15.40 -4.42
CA PRO A 7 10.15 15.82 -4.83
C PRO A 7 11.28 14.93 -4.30
N LEU A 8 11.02 14.05 -3.33
CA LEU A 8 11.99 13.12 -2.77
C LEU A 8 12.16 11.84 -3.58
N VAL A 9 11.31 11.58 -4.59
CA VAL A 9 11.39 10.37 -5.43
C VAL A 9 12.80 10.13 -6.01
N PRO A 10 13.48 11.13 -6.62
CA PRO A 10 14.84 10.94 -7.15
C PRO A 10 15.87 10.60 -6.07
N TYR A 11 15.67 11.08 -4.84
CA TYR A 11 16.53 10.75 -3.71
C TYR A 11 16.33 9.29 -3.28
N PHE A 12 15.08 8.81 -3.18
CA PHE A 12 14.80 7.41 -2.86
C PHE A 12 15.35 6.44 -3.91
N GLU A 13 15.32 6.82 -5.20
CA GLU A 13 15.93 6.02 -6.26
C GLU A 13 17.44 5.85 -6.07
N GLN A 14 18.13 6.96 -5.79
CA GLN A 14 19.58 6.96 -5.57
C GLN A 14 19.94 6.19 -4.30
N LEU A 15 19.20 6.41 -3.21
CA LEU A 15 19.39 5.73 -1.94
C LEU A 15 19.19 4.22 -2.09
N GLY A 16 18.12 3.80 -2.77
CA GLY A 16 17.86 2.40 -3.05
C GLY A 16 18.99 1.75 -3.87
N LYS A 17 19.43 2.40 -4.95
CA LYS A 17 20.54 1.91 -5.79
C LYS A 17 21.84 1.77 -4.98
N PHE A 18 22.14 2.75 -4.12
CA PHE A 18 23.29 2.71 -3.22
C PHE A 18 23.24 1.49 -2.29
N TRP A 19 22.15 1.29 -1.57
CA TRP A 19 22.02 0.18 -0.63
C TRP A 19 22.01 -1.18 -1.32
N ASN A 20 21.42 -1.28 -2.51
CA ASN A 20 21.45 -2.50 -3.31
C ASN A 20 22.88 -2.88 -3.72
N ALA A 21 23.72 -1.90 -4.04
CA ALA A 21 25.12 -2.13 -4.44
C ALA A 21 25.98 -2.74 -3.31
N LEU A 22 25.61 -2.50 -2.04
CA LEU A 22 26.35 -3.04 -0.89
C LEU A 22 26.18 -4.55 -0.74
N ARG A 23 25.16 -5.17 -1.36
CA ARG A 23 24.88 -6.63 -1.32
C ARG A 23 24.86 -7.26 0.09
N GLN A 24 24.61 -6.46 1.12
CA GLN A 24 24.50 -6.92 2.51
C GLN A 24 23.05 -7.23 2.88
N CYS A 25 22.84 -7.90 4.02
CA CYS A 25 21.51 -8.33 4.47
C CYS A 25 20.50 -7.16 4.61
N TYR A 26 20.95 -5.94 4.89
CA TYR A 26 20.06 -4.76 4.91
C TYR A 26 19.93 -4.11 3.52
N GLY A 27 20.90 -4.29 2.63
CA GLY A 27 20.97 -3.59 1.35
C GLY A 27 19.79 -3.87 0.41
N ILE A 28 19.49 -5.15 0.21
CA ILE A 28 18.37 -5.58 -0.65
C ILE A 28 17.02 -5.14 -0.04
N MET A 29 16.89 -5.29 1.28
CA MET A 29 15.69 -4.92 2.01
C MET A 29 15.42 -3.41 1.96
N THR A 30 16.45 -2.59 2.21
CA THR A 30 16.36 -1.13 2.10
C THR A 30 16.06 -0.69 0.68
N TYR A 31 16.63 -1.36 -0.33
CA TYR A 31 16.29 -1.11 -1.74
C TYR A 31 14.82 -1.36 -2.04
N ARG A 32 14.28 -2.52 -1.62
CA ARG A 32 12.86 -2.86 -1.80
C ARG A 32 11.94 -1.87 -1.08
N TYR A 33 12.33 -1.43 0.12
CA TYR A 33 11.57 -0.41 0.85
C TYR A 33 11.55 0.93 0.09
N CYS A 34 12.68 1.37 -0.48
CA CYS A 34 12.72 2.58 -1.30
C CYS A 34 11.83 2.45 -2.54
N ARG A 35 11.82 1.29 -3.21
CA ARG A 35 10.92 1.04 -4.36
C ARG A 35 9.44 1.10 -3.96
N LEU A 36 9.09 0.51 -2.83
CA LEU A 36 7.73 0.59 -2.31
C LEU A 36 7.32 2.05 -2.03
N MET A 37 8.20 2.84 -1.42
CA MET A 37 7.93 4.26 -1.16
C MET A 37 7.75 5.06 -2.45
N ILE A 38 8.55 4.79 -3.48
CA ILE A 38 8.39 5.41 -4.81
C ILE A 38 7.06 4.99 -5.42
N SER A 39 6.73 3.69 -5.42
CA SER A 39 5.45 3.17 -5.91
C SER A 39 4.28 3.89 -5.23
N LYS A 40 4.29 3.96 -3.89
CA LYS A 40 3.29 4.68 -3.09
C LYS A 40 3.15 6.14 -3.50
N LEU A 41 4.26 6.89 -3.57
CA LEU A 41 4.23 8.31 -3.94
C LEU A 41 3.72 8.52 -5.37
N THR A 42 4.18 7.73 -6.33
CA THR A 42 3.76 7.83 -7.74
C THR A 42 2.30 7.41 -7.95
N PHE A 43 1.82 6.41 -7.19
CA PHE A 43 0.41 6.03 -7.19
C PHE A 43 -0.48 7.16 -6.70
N HIS A 44 -0.14 7.80 -5.58
CA HIS A 44 -0.92 8.92 -5.05
C HIS A 44 -0.80 10.20 -5.87
N GLU A 45 0.29 10.38 -6.63
CA GLU A 45 0.40 11.45 -7.62
C GLU A 45 -0.61 11.30 -8.75
N ARG A 46 -0.76 10.07 -9.25
CA ARG A 46 -1.66 9.74 -10.37
C ARG A 46 -3.10 9.58 -9.93
N ASN A 47 -3.33 9.22 -8.67
CA ASN A 47 -4.64 8.98 -8.10
C ASN A 47 -4.85 9.83 -6.82
N PRO A 48 -5.04 11.16 -6.94
CA PRO A 48 -5.14 12.07 -5.79
C PRO A 48 -6.37 11.84 -4.90
N THR A 49 -7.30 11.02 -5.37
CA THR A 49 -8.53 10.63 -4.67
C THR A 49 -8.26 9.67 -3.52
N PHE A 50 -7.13 8.95 -3.56
CA PHE A 50 -6.66 8.12 -2.45
C PHE A 50 -5.71 8.93 -1.57
N PHE A 51 -6.05 9.05 -0.29
CA PHE A 51 -5.14 9.61 0.71
C PHE A 51 -3.96 8.68 0.98
N GLY A 52 -2.91 9.20 1.63
CA GLY A 52 -1.65 8.46 1.86
C GLY A 52 -1.76 7.17 2.69
N ASN A 53 -2.90 6.93 3.35
CA ASN A 53 -3.26 5.68 4.03
C ASN A 53 -4.20 4.80 3.19
N LEU A 54 -4.33 5.07 1.89
CA LEU A 54 -5.22 4.42 0.94
C LEU A 54 -6.72 4.58 1.24
N SER A 55 -7.13 5.50 2.12
CA SER A 55 -8.54 5.86 2.31
C SER A 55 -9.04 6.88 1.27
N ILE A 56 -10.35 6.95 1.06
CA ILE A 56 -11.04 7.92 0.17
C ILE A 56 -11.88 8.86 1.08
N GLY A 57 -11.90 10.19 0.85
CA GLY A 57 -12.30 11.20 1.88
C GLY A 57 -13.79 11.54 2.06
N GLU A 58 -14.27 12.18 3.15
CA GLU A 58 -13.69 12.92 4.30
C GLU A 58 -14.34 12.55 5.67
N HIS A 59 -13.58 12.53 6.79
CA HIS A 59 -13.93 13.19 8.07
C HIS A 59 -12.78 13.19 9.11
N ASN A 60 -12.82 14.23 9.97
CA ASN A 60 -11.75 14.85 10.75
C ASN A 60 -11.16 14.10 11.97
N ASP A 61 -9.90 14.48 12.26
CA ASP A 61 -9.20 14.59 13.55
C ASP A 61 -9.18 13.39 14.52
N ILE A 62 -8.16 12.54 14.37
CA ILE A 62 -7.83 11.44 15.31
C ILE A 62 -6.79 11.88 16.38
N ARG A 63 -6.47 13.18 16.49
CA ARG A 63 -5.34 13.66 17.32
C ARG A 63 -5.57 13.67 18.85
N ARG A 64 -6.63 13.07 19.40
CA ARG A 64 -6.98 13.22 20.83
C ARG A 64 -7.21 11.96 21.67
N VAL A 65 -6.93 10.75 21.20
CA VAL A 65 -7.30 9.52 21.93
C VAL A 65 -6.09 8.76 22.53
N PHE A 66 -4.87 9.29 22.42
CA PHE A 66 -3.68 8.54 22.82
C PHE A 66 -3.52 8.44 24.34
N THR A 67 -3.89 7.28 24.88
CA THR A 67 -3.49 6.80 26.20
C THR A 67 -2.84 5.42 26.09
N ASP A 68 -1.50 5.41 26.15
CA ASP A 68 -0.53 4.42 26.66
C ASP A 68 -0.86 2.92 26.77
N ASN A 69 -1.70 2.32 25.92
CA ASN A 69 -1.94 0.87 25.97
C ASN A 69 -1.91 0.20 24.60
N LEU A 70 -0.93 -0.68 24.39
CA LEU A 70 -0.59 -1.31 23.10
C LEU A 70 -1.74 -2.17 22.54
N ASP A 71 -2.51 -2.81 23.42
CA ASP A 71 -3.67 -3.64 23.02
C ASP A 71 -4.85 -2.79 22.54
N ALA A 72 -5.01 -1.58 23.08
CA ALA A 72 -6.03 -0.64 22.62
C ALA A 72 -5.70 -0.08 21.22
N TYR A 73 -4.42 0.01 20.86
CA TYR A 73 -4.01 0.37 19.49
C TYR A 73 -4.34 -0.72 18.49
N PHE A 74 -4.12 -1.99 18.81
CA PHE A 74 -4.44 -3.10 17.89
C PHE A 74 -5.94 -3.22 17.67
N GLN A 75 -6.74 -3.13 18.74
CA GLN A 75 -8.19 -3.21 18.65
C GLN A 75 -8.78 -2.00 17.89
N LEU A 76 -8.29 -0.79 18.16
CA LEU A 76 -8.70 0.40 17.42
C LEU A 76 -8.23 0.36 15.96
N CYS A 77 -7.06 -0.20 15.66
CA CYS A 77 -6.61 -0.40 14.27
C CYS A 77 -7.55 -1.33 13.51
N ILE A 78 -8.04 -2.40 14.14
CA ILE A 78 -9.02 -3.32 13.53
C ILE A 78 -10.36 -2.60 13.32
N GLU A 79 -10.88 -1.92 14.35
CA GLU A 79 -12.16 -1.20 14.25
C GLU A 79 -12.11 -0.01 13.29
N LEU A 80 -10.98 0.69 13.18
CA LEU A 80 -10.76 1.71 12.15
C LEU A 80 -10.58 1.10 10.76
N LEU A 81 -9.95 -0.08 10.62
CA LEU A 81 -9.85 -0.79 9.34
C LEU A 81 -11.24 -1.20 8.85
N ASP A 82 -12.07 -1.76 9.73
CA ASP A 82 -13.44 -2.17 9.42
C ASP A 82 -14.34 -0.96 9.08
N TYR A 83 -14.21 0.15 9.83
CA TYR A 83 -14.95 1.39 9.55
C TYR A 83 -14.50 2.07 8.24
N MET A 84 -13.21 2.02 7.94
CA MET A 84 -12.70 2.49 6.64
C MET A 84 -13.15 1.58 5.49
N GLU A 85 -13.27 0.26 5.69
CA GLU A 85 -13.77 -0.70 4.70
C GLU A 85 -15.24 -0.42 4.31
N GLU A 86 -16.08 -0.06 5.29
CA GLU A 86 -17.51 0.24 5.08
C GLU A 86 -17.74 1.57 4.36
N LEU A 87 -16.91 2.59 4.63
CA LEU A 87 -16.93 3.87 3.91
C LEU A 87 -16.38 3.75 2.47
N LEU A 88 -15.30 2.99 2.28
CA LEU A 88 -14.63 2.76 0.98
C LEU A 88 -15.56 2.22 -0.11
N HIS A 89 -16.47 1.32 0.27
CA HIS A 89 -17.36 0.64 -0.65
C HIS A 89 -18.29 1.62 -1.39
N ASN A 90 -18.63 2.76 -0.77
CA ASN A 90 -19.51 3.76 -1.36
C ASN A 90 -18.78 4.78 -2.23
N ASP A 91 -17.49 5.03 -1.98
CA ASP A 91 -16.76 6.12 -2.64
C ASP A 91 -16.12 5.72 -3.98
N ILE A 92 -15.69 4.46 -4.15
CA ILE A 92 -15.13 3.97 -5.43
C ILE A 92 -16.13 4.18 -6.58
N ARG A 93 -17.43 3.91 -6.33
CA ARG A 93 -18.51 4.12 -7.32
C ARG A 93 -18.75 5.59 -7.67
N ARG A 94 -18.42 6.51 -6.77
CA ARG A 94 -18.63 7.96 -6.98
C ARG A 94 -17.43 8.64 -7.63
N VAL A 95 -16.22 8.14 -7.35
CA VAL A 95 -14.96 8.76 -7.78
C VAL A 95 -14.61 8.41 -9.23
N PHE A 96 -14.82 7.15 -9.65
CA PHE A 96 -14.53 6.73 -11.01
C PHE A 96 -15.83 6.71 -11.83
N THR A 97 -16.04 7.76 -12.63
CA THR A 97 -17.04 7.80 -13.71
C THR A 97 -16.97 6.53 -14.57
N ASP A 98 -18.03 6.14 -15.30
CA ASP A 98 -18.17 4.90 -16.12
C ASP A 98 -17.13 4.69 -17.26
N ASN A 99 -15.92 5.26 -17.16
CA ASN A 99 -14.82 5.07 -18.08
C ASN A 99 -14.03 3.79 -17.76
N LEU A 100 -14.27 2.74 -18.55
CA LEU A 100 -13.63 1.43 -18.38
C LEU A 100 -12.10 1.46 -18.45
N ASP A 101 -11.54 2.35 -19.26
CA ASP A 101 -10.08 2.48 -19.41
C ASP A 101 -9.44 2.95 -18.10
N ALA A 102 -10.12 3.83 -17.36
CA ALA A 102 -9.65 4.31 -16.06
C ALA A 102 -9.68 3.20 -15.00
N TYR A 103 -10.71 2.35 -14.99
CA TYR A 103 -10.79 1.19 -14.10
C TYR A 103 -9.71 0.15 -14.42
N PHE A 104 -9.43 -0.09 -15.71
CA PHE A 104 -8.39 -1.03 -16.12
C PHE A 104 -7.00 -0.54 -15.72
N GLN A 105 -6.70 0.74 -15.97
CA GLN A 105 -5.44 1.37 -15.57
C GLN A 105 -5.26 1.34 -14.05
N LEU A 106 -6.31 1.68 -13.28
CA LEU A 106 -6.29 1.59 -11.82
C LEU A 106 -6.02 0.15 -11.35
N CYS A 107 -6.65 -0.86 -11.98
CA CYS A 107 -6.44 -2.26 -11.62
C CYS A 107 -4.97 -2.67 -11.79
N ILE A 108 -4.33 -2.26 -12.89
CA ILE A 108 -2.91 -2.54 -13.13
C ILE A 108 -2.05 -1.87 -12.08
N GLU A 109 -2.29 -0.58 -11.80
CA GLU A 109 -1.51 0.17 -10.81
C GLU A 109 -1.64 -0.42 -9.39
N LEU A 110 -2.84 -0.88 -9.00
CA LEU A 110 -3.06 -1.55 -7.72
C LEU A 110 -2.34 -2.91 -7.65
N LEU A 111 -2.34 -3.68 -8.75
CA LEU A 111 -1.62 -4.96 -8.84
C LEU A 111 -0.10 -4.77 -8.77
N ASP A 112 0.44 -3.77 -9.48
CA ASP A 112 1.86 -3.41 -9.43
C ASP A 112 2.27 -2.98 -8.01
N TYR A 113 1.42 -2.23 -7.30
CA TYR A 113 1.65 -1.90 -5.89
C TYR A 113 1.72 -3.18 -5.05
N MET A 114 0.75 -4.09 -5.18
CA MET A 114 0.76 -5.36 -4.45
C MET A 114 2.02 -6.19 -4.73
N GLU A 115 2.55 -6.18 -5.95
CA GLU A 115 3.80 -6.87 -6.28
C GLU A 115 5.00 -6.24 -5.54
N GLU A 116 5.09 -4.91 -5.47
CA GLU A 116 6.13 -4.24 -4.70
C GLU A 116 6.05 -4.53 -3.20
N LEU A 117 4.84 -4.63 -2.64
CA LEU A 117 4.62 -5.06 -1.26
C LEU A 117 5.14 -6.48 -1.03
N LEU A 118 4.76 -7.42 -1.90
CA LEU A 118 5.20 -8.81 -1.80
C LEU A 118 6.73 -8.92 -1.92
N GLY A 119 7.33 -8.17 -2.85
CA GLY A 119 8.77 -8.10 -3.01
C GLY A 119 9.50 -7.53 -1.80
N LEU A 120 8.90 -6.59 -1.06
CA LEU A 120 9.43 -6.14 0.22
C LEU A 120 9.35 -7.24 1.28
N VAL A 121 8.18 -7.89 1.44
CA VAL A 121 7.98 -8.98 2.40
C VAL A 121 9.02 -10.10 2.21
N GLU A 122 9.20 -10.57 0.97
CA GLU A 122 10.20 -11.58 0.63
C GLU A 122 11.61 -11.14 1.03
N SER A 123 11.97 -9.88 0.78
CA SER A 123 13.29 -9.36 1.12
C SER A 123 13.52 -9.24 2.63
N VAL A 124 12.48 -8.93 3.41
CA VAL A 124 12.55 -8.90 4.88
C VAL A 124 12.87 -10.29 5.42
N PHE A 125 12.09 -11.30 5.02
CA PHE A 125 12.27 -12.68 5.46
C PHE A 125 13.62 -13.26 5.02
N THR A 126 14.00 -13.04 3.77
CA THR A 126 15.34 -13.42 3.27
C THR A 126 16.45 -12.80 4.12
N SER A 127 16.29 -11.54 4.54
CA SER A 127 17.28 -10.87 5.39
C SER A 127 17.39 -11.47 6.79
N LEU A 128 16.27 -11.92 7.36
CA LEU A 128 16.21 -12.56 8.67
C LEU A 128 16.91 -13.92 8.63
N ASP A 129 16.65 -14.71 7.59
CA ASP A 129 17.28 -16.02 7.39
C ASP A 129 18.79 -15.91 7.16
N GLN A 130 19.22 -15.02 6.26
CA GLN A 130 20.64 -14.81 5.95
C GLN A 130 21.46 -14.38 7.16
N SER A 131 20.86 -13.60 8.07
CA SER A 131 21.55 -13.08 9.25
C SER A 131 21.29 -13.91 10.51
N ARG A 132 20.47 -14.97 10.43
CA ARG A 132 19.98 -15.74 11.58
C ARG A 132 19.46 -14.85 12.70
N ALA A 133 18.80 -13.75 12.33
CA ALA A 133 18.39 -12.72 13.27
C ALA A 133 17.20 -13.20 14.10
N ASN A 134 17.29 -12.99 15.42
CA ASN A 134 16.20 -13.28 16.35
C ASN A 134 15.26 -12.07 16.42
N SER A 135 13.96 -12.31 16.22
CA SER A 135 12.90 -11.28 16.24
C SER A 135 12.84 -10.51 17.56
N MET A 136 13.29 -11.08 18.68
CA MET A 136 13.30 -10.42 19.99
C MET A 136 14.50 -9.48 20.22
N THR A 137 15.43 -9.41 19.27
CA THR A 137 16.59 -8.51 19.34
C THR A 137 16.28 -7.19 18.64
N THR A 138 16.97 -6.11 19.03
CA THR A 138 16.85 -4.81 18.37
C THR A 138 17.13 -4.90 16.86
N ALA A 139 18.11 -5.72 16.46
CA ALA A 139 18.42 -5.97 15.04
C ALA A 139 17.30 -6.72 14.31
N GLY A 140 16.66 -7.70 14.96
CA GLY A 140 15.49 -8.40 14.41
C GLY A 140 14.28 -7.47 14.28
N GLN A 141 14.00 -6.66 15.29
CA GLN A 141 12.90 -5.68 15.26
C GLN A 141 13.10 -4.62 14.18
N CYS A 142 14.33 -4.13 13.98
CA CYS A 142 14.65 -3.20 12.89
C CYS A 142 14.35 -3.81 11.51
N ARG A 143 14.58 -5.12 11.33
CA ARG A 143 14.22 -5.85 10.11
C ARG A 143 12.72 -6.08 9.99
N LEU A 144 11.99 -6.29 11.08
CA LEU A 144 10.55 -6.53 11.02
C LEU A 144 9.75 -5.24 10.80
N HIS A 145 10.29 -4.08 11.15
CA HIS A 145 9.58 -2.80 11.11
C HIS A 145 8.92 -2.49 9.75
N PRO A 146 9.56 -2.74 8.60
CA PRO A 146 8.92 -2.50 7.30
C PRO A 146 7.73 -3.42 6.98
N LEU A 147 7.48 -4.48 7.76
CA LEU A 147 6.26 -5.28 7.59
C LEU A 147 5.00 -4.56 8.07
N ILE A 148 5.12 -3.53 8.90
CA ILE A 148 3.97 -2.73 9.37
C ILE A 148 3.23 -2.13 8.16
N ILE A 149 3.94 -1.51 7.23
CA ILE A 149 3.33 -0.95 6.01
C ILE A 149 2.78 -2.05 5.09
N CYS A 150 3.42 -3.22 5.05
CA CYS A 150 2.90 -4.34 4.27
C CYS A 150 1.56 -4.84 4.80
N VAL A 151 1.43 -5.00 6.12
CA VAL A 151 0.17 -5.44 6.73
C VAL A 151 -0.91 -4.37 6.54
N GLN A 152 -0.59 -3.10 6.76
CA GLN A 152 -1.55 -1.99 6.64
C GLN A 152 -2.08 -1.80 5.22
N ASP A 153 -1.22 -1.89 4.21
CA ASP A 153 -1.61 -1.59 2.82
C ASP A 153 -2.18 -2.84 2.11
N SER A 154 -1.80 -4.06 2.51
CA SER A 154 -2.16 -5.30 1.78
C SER A 154 -3.66 -5.62 1.78
N SER A 155 -4.35 -5.47 2.92
CA SER A 155 -5.79 -5.77 3.02
C SER A 155 -6.61 -4.82 2.15
N LEU A 156 -6.28 -3.52 2.21
CA LEU A 156 -6.94 -2.47 1.43
C LEU A 156 -6.71 -2.67 -0.07
N LEU A 157 -5.47 -2.92 -0.50
CA LEU A 157 -5.16 -3.15 -1.91
C LEU A 157 -5.88 -4.37 -2.47
N TYR A 158 -5.94 -5.47 -1.71
CA TYR A 158 -6.65 -6.68 -2.14
C TYR A 158 -8.15 -6.40 -2.34
N ASP A 159 -8.80 -5.74 -1.38
CA ASP A 159 -10.21 -5.37 -1.48
C ASP A 159 -10.49 -4.46 -2.70
N TYR A 160 -9.64 -3.46 -2.93
CA TYR A 160 -9.74 -2.59 -4.10
C TYR A 160 -9.61 -3.34 -5.42
N ILE A 161 -8.61 -4.23 -5.53
CA ILE A 161 -8.38 -5.03 -6.74
C ILE A 161 -9.61 -5.87 -7.05
N VAL A 162 -10.17 -6.56 -6.05
CA VAL A 162 -11.36 -7.39 -6.22
C VAL A 162 -12.56 -6.56 -6.69
N LYS A 163 -12.81 -5.41 -6.06
CA LYS A 163 -13.91 -4.51 -6.43
C LYS A 163 -13.78 -3.96 -7.86
N VAL A 164 -12.57 -3.56 -8.27
CA VAL A 164 -12.28 -3.09 -9.62
C VAL A 164 -12.47 -4.21 -10.65
N LEU A 165 -11.97 -5.42 -10.35
CA LEU A 165 -12.13 -6.59 -11.23
C LEU A 165 -13.59 -6.98 -11.44
N PHE A 166 -14.41 -7.00 -10.38
CA PHE A 166 -15.85 -7.26 -10.52
C PHE A 166 -16.54 -6.24 -11.43
N LYS A 167 -16.24 -4.95 -11.26
CA LYS A 167 -16.81 -3.88 -12.10
C LYS A 167 -16.37 -3.98 -13.56
N LEU A 168 -15.11 -4.34 -13.83
CA LEU A 168 -14.60 -4.59 -15.18
C LEU A 168 -15.28 -5.79 -15.85
N HIS A 169 -15.53 -6.86 -15.08
CA HIS A 169 -16.20 -8.05 -15.56
C HIS A 169 -17.68 -7.79 -15.91
N ASP A 170 -18.43 -7.14 -15.01
CA ASP A 170 -19.83 -6.78 -15.23
C ASP A 170 -20.00 -5.86 -16.46
N SER A 171 -19.08 -4.93 -16.66
CA SER A 171 -19.16 -3.98 -17.78
C SER A 171 -18.82 -4.61 -19.13
N ASN A 172 -17.88 -5.57 -19.17
CA ASN A 172 -17.57 -6.32 -20.39
C ASN A 172 -18.74 -7.23 -20.83
N ILE A 173 -19.44 -7.84 -19.87
CA ILE A 173 -20.64 -8.65 -20.17
C ILE A 173 -21.74 -7.76 -20.78
N ASN A 174 -21.99 -6.57 -20.22
CA ASN A 174 -22.98 -5.65 -20.76
C ASN A 174 -22.64 -5.16 -22.19
N LEU A 175 -21.36 -4.95 -22.50
CA LEU A 175 -20.90 -4.61 -23.86
C LEU A 175 -21.16 -5.73 -24.89
N LEU A 176 -21.11 -7.01 -24.48
CA LEU A 176 -21.45 -8.15 -25.33
C LEU A 176 -22.97 -8.21 -25.62
N PHE A 177 -23.81 -7.92 -24.63
CA PHE A 177 -25.27 -7.89 -24.81
C PHE A 177 -25.78 -6.68 -25.61
N THR A 178 -25.04 -5.56 -25.62
CA THR A 178 -25.42 -4.36 -26.40
C THR A 178 -25.03 -4.47 -27.89
N LYS A 179 -24.18 -5.45 -28.24
CA LYS A 179 -23.72 -5.70 -29.63
C LYS A 179 -24.49 -6.84 -30.33
N LEU A 180 -25.51 -7.40 -29.70
CA LEU A 180 -26.44 -8.40 -30.24
C LEU A 180 -27.82 -7.76 -30.44
#